data_AF-A0A945L154-F1
#
_entry.id   AF-A0A945L154-F1
#
_cell.length_a   1.000
_cell.length_b   1.000
_cell.length_c   1.000
_cell.angle_alpha   90.00
_cell.angle_beta   90.00
_cell.angle_gamma   90.00
#
_symmetry.space_group_name_H-M   'P 1'
#
loop_
_entity.id
_entity.type
_entity.pdbx_description
1 polymer ?
#
loop_
_entity_poly.entity_id
_entity_poly.type
_entity_poly.pdbx_seq_one_letter_code
_entity_poly.pdbx_strand_id
1 'polypeptide(L)'
;MDSSYTTTRYLEFRFDSVAKAAADLLEFKKLGGCSMVDSMPCAVWRNAVKLAEVSRLSGVQILCPTGLHLAKYYPDGHWGGRMSSDELARLFVTAAEAHCITGAPILTHTEQGTAADKQVDLLNRLGLSLGHVVISHTDRKPDLGYHKDVLSSGVCVEYDSAFRWSGDAGNPTLDLMIGLKEGGLLGLVMLGMDAALVLEKLFRGAGLAVFA
;
A
#
# COMPACT_ATOMS: atom_id res chain seq x y z
N MET A 1 23.18 -0.89 12.05
CA MET A 1 22.19 -1.47 12.98
C MET A 1 20.94 -1.78 12.17
N ASP A 2 20.50 -3.04 12.15
CA ASP A 2 19.38 -3.53 11.34
C ASP A 2 18.03 -3.50 12.08
N SER A 3 17.86 -2.60 13.05
CA SER A 3 16.62 -2.46 13.82
C SER A 3 16.12 -1.02 13.80
N SER A 4 14.82 -0.82 13.54
CA SER A 4 14.07 0.43 13.82
C SER A 4 13.26 0.32 15.10
N TYR A 5 12.79 1.49 15.55
CA TYR A 5 11.63 1.63 16.42
C TYR A 5 10.51 0.63 16.07
N THR A 6 10.04 0.59 14.82
CA THR A 6 8.96 -0.31 14.39
C THR A 6 9.31 -1.77 14.63
N THR A 7 10.46 -2.24 14.14
CA THR A 7 10.87 -3.65 14.30
C THR A 7 11.28 -4.02 15.73
N THR A 8 11.63 -3.05 16.56
CA THR A 8 11.91 -3.25 18.00
C THR A 8 10.60 -3.38 18.78
N ARG A 9 9.56 -2.64 18.37
CA ARG A 9 8.23 -2.67 19.01
C ARG A 9 7.34 -3.82 18.49
N TYR A 10 7.53 -4.21 17.24
CA TYR A 10 6.77 -5.23 16.52
C TYR A 10 7.75 -6.17 15.81
N LEU A 11 8.22 -7.20 16.53
CA LEU A 11 9.22 -8.13 16.02
C LEU A 11 8.75 -8.89 14.78
N GLU A 12 7.44 -9.08 14.64
CA GLU A 12 6.78 -9.70 13.51
C GLU A 12 6.93 -8.93 12.18
N PHE A 13 7.23 -7.62 12.25
CA PHE A 13 7.55 -6.80 11.07
C PHE A 13 9.04 -6.83 10.70
N ARG A 14 9.89 -7.55 11.44
CA ARG A 14 11.32 -7.57 11.19
C ARG A 14 11.67 -8.45 10.00
N PHE A 15 11.71 -7.83 8.82
CA PHE A 15 12.21 -8.41 7.59
C PHE A 15 13.56 -7.78 7.23
N ASP A 16 14.67 -8.37 7.69
CA ASP A 16 16.01 -7.75 7.62
C ASP A 16 16.99 -8.44 6.67
N SER A 17 16.57 -9.51 6.00
CA SER A 17 17.40 -10.30 5.08
C SER A 17 17.17 -9.92 3.62
N VAL A 18 18.15 -9.22 3.04
CA VAL A 18 18.21 -8.93 1.59
C VAL A 18 18.14 -10.21 0.76
N ALA A 19 18.85 -11.27 1.19
CA ALA A 19 18.89 -12.54 0.46
C ALA A 19 17.52 -13.23 0.39
N LYS A 20 16.78 -13.27 1.51
CA LYS A 20 15.42 -13.84 1.54
C LYS A 20 14.46 -13.00 0.68
N ALA A 21 14.49 -11.67 0.84
CA ALA A 21 13.69 -10.75 0.04
C ALA A 21 13.94 -10.93 -1.47
N ALA A 22 15.21 -11.03 -1.87
CA ALA A 22 15.58 -11.22 -3.26
C ALA A 22 15.14 -12.60 -3.79
N ALA A 23 15.19 -13.65 -2.97
CA ALA A 23 14.70 -14.98 -3.35
C ALA A 23 13.19 -14.98 -3.59
N ASP A 24 12.41 -14.34 -2.70
CA ASP A 24 10.96 -14.22 -2.86
C ASP A 24 10.59 -13.43 -4.13
N LEU A 25 11.28 -12.32 -4.39
CA LEU A 25 11.07 -11.54 -5.62
C LEU A 25 11.57 -12.24 -6.88
N LEU A 26 12.55 -13.13 -6.77
CA LEU A 26 12.98 -13.96 -7.89
C LEU A 26 11.89 -14.98 -8.26
N GLU A 27 11.18 -15.56 -7.28
CA GLU A 27 10.01 -16.40 -7.57
C GLU A 27 8.89 -15.59 -8.24
N PHE A 28 8.63 -14.37 -7.78
CA PHE A 28 7.72 -13.45 -8.47
C PHE A 28 8.17 -13.16 -9.91
N LYS A 29 9.46 -12.91 -10.12
CA LYS A 29 10.03 -12.66 -11.45
C LYS A 29 9.85 -13.86 -12.39
N LYS A 30 10.04 -15.08 -11.89
CA LYS A 30 9.82 -16.33 -12.66
C LYS A 30 8.36 -16.50 -13.10
N LEU A 31 7.42 -15.96 -12.34
CA LEU A 31 5.99 -15.93 -12.68
C LEU A 31 5.60 -14.77 -13.62
N GLY A 32 6.58 -13.98 -14.10
CA GLY A 32 6.36 -12.85 -15.01
C GLY A 32 6.28 -11.49 -14.31
N GLY A 33 6.39 -11.45 -12.98
CA GLY A 33 6.46 -10.22 -12.21
C GLY A 33 7.58 -9.29 -12.66
N CYS A 34 7.33 -7.99 -12.73
CA CYS A 34 8.31 -7.03 -13.23
C CYS A 34 8.65 -5.93 -12.24
N SER A 35 7.66 -5.47 -11.47
CA SER A 35 7.79 -4.34 -10.57
C SER A 35 7.03 -4.59 -9.28
N MET A 36 7.47 -3.96 -8.20
CA MET A 36 6.81 -3.95 -6.90
C MET A 36 6.87 -2.53 -6.32
N VAL A 37 5.81 -2.12 -5.63
CA VAL A 37 5.81 -0.92 -4.80
C VAL A 37 6.01 -1.37 -3.35
N ASP A 38 7.12 -0.97 -2.74
CA ASP A 38 7.29 -1.04 -1.29
C ASP A 38 6.59 0.19 -0.71
N SER A 39 5.45 0.03 -0.04
CA SER A 39 4.63 1.15 0.43
C SER A 39 5.11 1.75 1.77
N MET A 40 6.30 1.41 2.25
CA MET A 40 6.81 1.90 3.54
C MET A 40 7.45 3.29 3.41
N PRO A 41 6.94 4.33 4.11
CA PRO A 41 7.52 5.67 4.02
C PRO A 41 8.90 5.80 4.66
N CYS A 42 9.65 6.83 4.26
CA CYS A 42 11.06 7.04 4.60
C CYS A 42 11.38 7.02 6.11
N ALA A 43 10.49 7.56 6.94
CA ALA A 43 10.70 7.67 8.39
C ALA A 43 10.18 6.45 9.17
N VAL A 44 9.72 5.41 8.46
CA VAL A 44 9.28 4.13 9.03
C VAL A 44 10.23 2.99 8.62
N TRP A 45 11.54 3.23 8.76
CA TRP A 45 12.61 2.24 8.52
C TRP A 45 12.80 1.77 7.08
N ARG A 46 12.23 2.47 6.09
CA ARG A 46 12.56 2.21 4.69
C ARG A 46 14.09 2.25 4.49
N ASN A 47 14.67 1.14 4.03
CA ASN A 47 16.09 1.04 3.75
C ASN A 47 16.34 1.02 2.24
N ALA A 48 16.47 2.21 1.65
CA ALA A 48 16.64 2.37 0.19
C ALA A 48 17.89 1.65 -0.35
N VAL A 49 18.97 1.54 0.44
CA VAL A 49 20.20 0.83 0.02
C VAL A 49 19.93 -0.67 -0.10
N LYS A 50 19.26 -1.26 0.91
CA LYS A 50 18.84 -2.67 0.86
C LYS A 50 17.83 -2.92 -0.24
N LEU A 51 16.84 -2.06 -0.43
CA LEU A 51 15.85 -2.19 -1.51
C LEU A 51 16.52 -2.15 -2.89
N ALA A 52 17.50 -1.27 -3.09
CA ALA A 52 18.27 -1.24 -4.34
C ALA A 52 19.08 -2.53 -4.55
N GLU A 53 19.60 -3.13 -3.48
CA GLU A 53 20.30 -4.42 -3.54
C GLU A 53 19.34 -5.58 -3.88
N VAL A 54 18.18 -5.64 -3.21
CA VAL A 54 17.12 -6.62 -3.50
C VAL A 54 16.68 -6.51 -4.96
N SER A 55 16.48 -5.29 -5.47
CA SER A 55 16.13 -5.05 -6.88
C SER A 55 17.20 -5.59 -7.84
N ARG A 56 18.49 -5.30 -7.58
CA ARG A 56 19.61 -5.81 -8.40
C ARG A 56 19.70 -7.33 -8.40
N LEU A 57 19.48 -7.97 -7.25
CA LEU A 57 19.60 -9.43 -7.10
C LEU A 57 18.43 -10.19 -7.71
N SER A 58 17.21 -9.64 -7.63
CA SER A 58 15.98 -10.29 -8.12
C SER A 58 15.63 -9.95 -9.57
N GLY A 59 16.11 -8.81 -10.10
CA GLY A 59 15.70 -8.30 -11.42
C GLY A 59 14.29 -7.70 -11.43
N VAL A 60 13.70 -7.44 -10.26
CA VAL A 60 12.40 -6.75 -10.08
C VAL A 60 12.66 -5.27 -9.82
N GLN A 61 11.91 -4.39 -10.49
CA GLN A 61 11.96 -2.94 -10.25
C GLN A 61 11.23 -2.62 -8.94
N ILE A 62 11.85 -1.87 -8.05
CA ILE A 62 11.25 -1.51 -6.75
C ILE A 62 11.03 -0.01 -6.70
N LEU A 63 9.77 0.39 -6.55
CA LEU A 63 9.37 1.77 -6.31
C LEU A 63 9.17 1.98 -4.81
N CYS A 64 9.50 3.16 -4.30
CA CYS A 64 9.35 3.47 -2.87
C CYS A 64 8.76 4.87 -2.68
N PRO A 65 7.81 5.05 -1.74
CA PRO A 65 7.14 6.32 -1.49
C PRO A 65 7.99 7.22 -0.59
N THR A 66 7.64 8.49 -0.62
CA THR A 66 7.92 9.44 0.47
C THR A 66 6.64 9.62 1.32
N GLY A 67 6.67 10.49 2.34
CA GLY A 67 5.48 10.85 3.12
C GLY A 67 5.44 10.25 4.52
N LEU A 68 4.23 10.08 5.05
CA LEU A 68 3.98 9.63 6.42
C LEU A 68 3.00 8.45 6.48
N HIS A 69 3.11 7.70 7.58
CA HIS A 69 2.17 6.66 7.99
C HIS A 69 1.47 7.05 9.31
N LEU A 70 0.60 6.18 9.79
CA LEU A 70 0.04 6.18 11.15
C LEU A 70 1.12 6.41 12.24
N ALA A 71 0.79 7.25 13.21
CA ALA A 71 1.68 7.66 14.30
C ALA A 71 2.31 6.49 15.09
N LYS A 72 1.62 5.35 15.20
CA LYS A 72 2.09 4.16 15.94
C LYS A 72 3.42 3.58 15.43
N TYR A 73 3.81 3.90 14.19
CA TYR A 73 5.05 3.40 13.59
C TYR A 73 6.24 4.36 13.75
N TYR A 74 6.08 5.45 14.50
CA TYR A 74 7.11 6.45 14.72
C TYR A 74 7.56 6.46 16.18
N PRO A 75 8.86 6.73 16.45
CA PRO A 75 9.35 6.84 17.81
C PRO A 75 8.70 7.98 18.58
N ASP A 76 8.65 7.81 19.90
CA ASP A 76 8.18 8.85 20.81
C ASP A 76 8.99 10.14 20.57
N GLY A 77 8.28 11.26 20.41
CA GLY A 77 8.89 12.53 20.07
C GLY A 77 9.20 12.72 18.58
N HIS A 78 8.83 11.82 17.67
CA HIS A 78 8.81 12.12 16.24
C HIS A 78 7.97 13.38 15.96
N TRP A 79 8.42 14.24 15.05
CA TRP A 79 7.79 15.53 14.78
C TRP A 79 6.31 15.39 14.38
N GLY A 80 5.96 14.34 13.64
CA GLY A 80 4.58 14.07 13.23
C GLY A 80 3.64 13.83 14.41
N GLY A 81 4.14 13.31 15.53
CA GLY A 81 3.36 13.14 16.77
C GLY A 81 3.18 14.43 17.57
N ARG A 82 3.85 15.53 17.17
CA ARG A 82 3.76 16.86 17.81
C ARG A 82 2.91 17.83 17.00
N MET A 83 2.46 17.43 15.81
CA MET A 83 1.63 18.24 14.93
C MET A 83 0.16 18.17 15.36
N SER A 84 -0.50 19.31 15.32
CA SER A 84 -1.96 19.43 15.41
C SER A 84 -2.65 18.80 14.20
N SER A 85 -3.95 18.53 14.31
CA SER A 85 -4.76 18.05 13.19
C SER A 85 -4.69 18.97 11.97
N ASP A 86 -4.63 20.29 12.18
CA ASP A 86 -4.55 21.27 11.09
C ASP A 86 -3.17 21.22 10.38
N GLU A 87 -2.10 20.97 11.14
CA GLU A 87 -0.76 20.81 10.58
C GLU A 87 -0.65 19.49 9.80
N LEU A 88 -1.23 18.40 10.30
CA LEU A 88 -1.31 17.14 9.57
C LEU A 88 -2.17 17.26 8.30
N ALA A 89 -3.29 17.98 8.37
CA ALA A 89 -4.12 18.28 7.20
C ALA A 89 -3.34 19.10 6.17
N ARG A 90 -2.59 20.12 6.60
CA ARG A 90 -1.69 20.87 5.71
C ARG A 90 -0.62 19.99 5.08
N LEU A 91 -0.04 19.05 5.82
CA LEU A 91 0.94 18.11 5.27
C LEU A 91 0.32 17.19 4.21
N PHE A 92 -0.93 16.76 4.40
CA PHE A 92 -1.68 16.02 3.38
C PHE A 92 -1.88 16.86 2.12
N VAL A 93 -2.21 18.17 2.27
CA VAL A 93 -2.28 19.11 1.14
C VAL A 93 -0.93 19.25 0.44
N THR A 94 0.19 19.32 1.18
CA THR A 94 1.54 19.40 0.60
C THR A 94 1.89 18.16 -0.22
N ALA A 95 1.42 16.96 0.15
CA ALA A 95 1.58 15.77 -0.69
C ALA A 95 0.83 15.92 -2.03
N ALA A 96 -0.35 16.54 -1.98
CA ALA A 96 -1.14 16.90 -3.15
C ALA A 96 -0.43 17.92 -4.06
N GLU A 97 0.17 18.96 -3.48
CA GLU A 97 0.98 19.95 -4.22
C GLU A 97 2.22 19.31 -4.84
N ALA A 98 2.88 18.39 -4.13
CA ALA A 98 4.03 17.65 -4.65
C ALA A 98 3.65 16.81 -5.88
N HIS A 99 2.47 16.19 -5.90
CA HIS A 99 1.93 15.54 -7.09
C HIS A 99 1.76 16.53 -8.25
N CYS A 100 1.15 17.70 -8.02
CA CYS A 100 0.95 18.71 -9.06
C CYS A 100 2.27 19.19 -9.69
N ILE A 101 3.36 19.23 -8.92
CA ILE A 101 4.68 19.64 -9.39
C ILE A 101 5.42 18.50 -10.12
N THR A 102 5.32 17.27 -9.61
CA THR A 102 6.19 16.15 -10.04
C THR A 102 5.52 15.15 -10.97
N GLY A 103 4.18 15.12 -10.98
CA GLY A 103 3.38 14.07 -11.61
C GLY A 103 3.45 12.71 -10.89
N ALA A 104 4.14 12.60 -9.74
CA ALA A 104 4.25 11.34 -9.00
C ALA A 104 2.87 10.92 -8.47
N PRO A 105 2.48 9.63 -8.57
CA PRO A 105 1.19 9.17 -8.07
C PRO A 105 1.10 9.29 -6.55
N ILE A 106 -0.13 9.38 -6.04
CA ILE A 106 -0.41 9.40 -4.61
C ILE A 106 -1.01 8.06 -4.21
N LEU A 107 -0.46 7.47 -3.15
CA LEU A 107 -1.07 6.34 -2.45
C LEU A 107 -1.53 6.82 -1.08
N THR A 108 -2.78 6.53 -0.72
CA THR A 108 -3.33 6.80 0.61
C THR A 108 -3.73 5.51 1.31
N HIS A 109 -3.64 5.54 2.64
CA HIS A 109 -4.04 4.44 3.50
C HIS A 109 -5.45 4.68 4.05
N THR A 110 -6.26 3.62 4.13
CA THR A 110 -7.52 3.60 4.88
C THR A 110 -7.44 2.62 6.04
N GLU A 111 -8.05 2.98 7.17
CA GLU A 111 -8.26 2.04 8.27
C GLU A 111 -9.57 1.27 7.99
N GLN A 112 -9.46 -0.05 7.88
CA GLN A 112 -10.58 -0.97 7.56
C GLN A 112 -11.36 -0.62 6.28
N GLY A 113 -10.72 0.00 5.28
CA GLY A 113 -11.38 0.35 4.01
C GLY A 113 -12.33 1.55 4.09
N THR A 114 -12.38 2.23 5.24
CA THR A 114 -13.34 3.32 5.50
C THR A 114 -12.83 4.68 5.06
N ALA A 115 -13.77 5.59 4.76
CA ALA A 115 -13.53 6.99 4.41
C ALA A 115 -12.76 7.25 3.10
N ALA A 116 -12.70 6.28 2.18
CA ALA A 116 -12.13 6.48 0.85
C ALA A 116 -12.91 7.56 0.06
N ASP A 117 -14.23 7.59 0.18
CA ASP A 117 -15.10 8.64 -0.38
C ASP A 117 -14.72 10.04 0.13
N LYS A 118 -14.39 10.16 1.41
CA LYS A 118 -13.94 11.42 2.01
C LYS A 118 -12.56 11.86 1.53
N GLN A 119 -11.67 10.88 1.28
CA GLN A 119 -10.36 11.16 0.70
C GLN A 119 -10.49 11.62 -0.74
N VAL A 120 -11.32 10.95 -1.56
CA VAL A 120 -11.67 11.37 -2.92
C VAL A 120 -12.18 12.82 -2.92
N ASP A 121 -13.19 13.12 -2.09
CA ASP A 121 -13.76 14.45 -1.97
C ASP A 121 -12.72 15.53 -1.65
N LEU A 122 -11.80 15.22 -0.73
CA LEU A 122 -10.73 16.15 -0.34
C LEU A 122 -9.74 16.35 -1.47
N LEU A 123 -9.21 15.28 -2.06
CA LEU A 123 -8.22 15.34 -3.13
C LEU A 123 -8.79 16.04 -4.38
N ASN A 124 -10.06 15.80 -4.70
CA ASN A 124 -10.76 16.49 -5.77
C ASN A 124 -10.89 18.00 -5.50
N ARG A 125 -11.26 18.42 -4.28
CA ARG A 125 -11.31 19.83 -3.89
C ARG A 125 -9.94 20.51 -3.93
N LEU A 126 -8.86 19.75 -3.73
CA LEU A 126 -7.48 20.23 -3.86
C LEU A 126 -7.01 20.30 -5.32
N GLY A 127 -7.84 19.90 -6.29
CA GLY A 127 -7.57 20.03 -7.72
C GLY A 127 -6.71 18.92 -8.31
N LEU A 128 -6.64 17.75 -7.66
CA LEU A 128 -5.80 16.65 -8.13
C LEU A 128 -6.42 15.92 -9.31
N SER A 129 -5.56 15.42 -10.19
CA SER A 129 -5.96 14.44 -11.20
C SER A 129 -6.16 13.08 -10.52
N LEU A 130 -7.42 12.76 -10.22
CA LEU A 130 -7.80 11.56 -9.46
C LEU A 130 -7.32 10.25 -10.10
N GLY A 131 -7.10 10.21 -11.42
CA GLY A 131 -6.50 9.07 -12.13
C GLY A 131 -5.07 8.70 -11.71
N HIS A 132 -4.42 9.54 -10.90
CA HIS A 132 -3.09 9.27 -10.31
C HIS A 132 -3.15 8.95 -8.81
N VAL A 133 -4.34 8.71 -8.27
CA VAL A 133 -4.56 8.39 -6.86
C VAL A 133 -4.89 6.91 -6.70
N VAL A 134 -4.22 6.24 -5.76
CA VAL A 134 -4.50 4.88 -5.32
C VAL A 134 -4.92 4.92 -3.85
N ILE A 135 -6.02 4.26 -3.49
CA ILE A 135 -6.47 4.16 -2.10
C ILE A 135 -6.38 2.70 -1.63
N SER A 136 -5.54 2.43 -0.62
CA SER A 136 -5.22 1.08 -0.14
C SER A 136 -6.16 0.54 0.93
N HIS A 137 -6.17 -0.79 1.09
CA HIS A 137 -6.98 -1.58 2.03
C HIS A 137 -8.50 -1.42 1.89
N THR A 138 -8.97 -0.93 0.75
CA THR A 138 -10.40 -0.66 0.54
C THR A 138 -11.23 -1.95 0.55
N ASP A 139 -10.63 -3.08 0.18
CA ASP A 139 -11.27 -4.40 0.19
C ASP A 139 -11.60 -4.91 1.60
N ARG A 140 -11.04 -4.30 2.66
CA ARG A 140 -11.47 -4.57 4.05
C ARG A 140 -12.89 -4.08 4.35
N LYS A 141 -13.44 -3.22 3.49
CA LYS A 141 -14.87 -2.90 3.46
C LYS A 141 -15.52 -3.59 2.24
N PRO A 142 -16.05 -4.81 2.39
CA PRO A 142 -16.63 -5.58 1.29
C PRO A 142 -18.05 -5.10 0.94
N ASP A 143 -18.14 -3.88 0.40
CA ASP A 143 -19.37 -3.22 -0.01
C ASP A 143 -19.28 -2.80 -1.48
N LEU A 144 -19.87 -3.61 -2.37
CA LEU A 144 -19.79 -3.38 -3.81
C LEU A 144 -20.33 -2.02 -4.24
N GLY A 145 -21.37 -1.50 -3.56
CA GLY A 145 -21.94 -0.17 -3.87
C GLY A 145 -20.93 0.93 -3.57
N TYR A 146 -20.34 0.87 -2.38
CA TYR A 146 -19.28 1.80 -1.97
C TYR A 146 -18.07 1.78 -2.91
N HIS A 147 -17.63 0.59 -3.36
CA HIS A 147 -16.52 0.48 -4.32
C HIS A 147 -16.87 1.06 -5.68
N LYS A 148 -18.10 0.84 -6.16
CA LYS A 148 -18.59 1.47 -7.41
C LYS A 148 -18.58 2.99 -7.31
N ASP A 149 -19.04 3.55 -6.19
CA ASP A 149 -19.07 5.00 -5.98
C ASP A 149 -17.65 5.59 -5.95
N VAL A 150 -16.73 4.96 -5.19
CA VAL A 150 -15.33 5.39 -5.09
C VAL A 150 -14.65 5.31 -6.46
N LEU A 151 -14.75 4.18 -7.16
CA LEU A 151 -14.11 3.97 -8.46
C LEU A 151 -14.68 4.88 -9.56
N SER A 152 -15.98 5.23 -9.48
CA SER A 152 -16.61 6.16 -10.43
C SER A 152 -16.03 7.58 -10.37
N SER A 153 -15.30 7.93 -9.30
CA SER A 153 -14.55 9.20 -9.23
C SER A 153 -13.29 9.21 -10.09
N GLY A 154 -12.83 8.04 -10.57
CA GLY A 154 -11.62 7.90 -11.38
C GLY A 154 -10.35 7.58 -10.60
N VAL A 155 -10.41 7.46 -9.26
CA VAL A 155 -9.30 6.91 -8.47
C VAL A 155 -9.14 5.41 -8.73
N CYS A 156 -7.93 4.91 -8.52
CA CYS A 156 -7.68 3.49 -8.38
C CYS A 156 -7.82 3.07 -6.91
N VAL A 157 -8.13 1.79 -6.69
CA VAL A 157 -8.12 1.17 -5.36
C VAL A 157 -7.15 0.01 -5.33
N GLU A 158 -6.45 -0.17 -4.22
CA GLU A 158 -5.64 -1.37 -3.97
C GLU A 158 -6.43 -2.34 -3.09
N TYR A 159 -6.48 -3.60 -3.55
CA TYR A 159 -7.02 -4.74 -2.84
C TYR A 159 -5.86 -5.63 -2.39
N ASP A 160 -5.63 -5.68 -1.08
CA ASP A 160 -4.47 -6.34 -0.48
C ASP A 160 -4.83 -7.31 0.65
N SER A 161 -6.13 -7.54 0.85
CA SER A 161 -6.66 -8.39 1.93
C SER A 161 -7.01 -9.79 1.46
N ALA A 162 -6.87 -10.10 0.16
CA ALA A 162 -7.28 -11.37 -0.45
C ALA A 162 -6.74 -12.61 0.29
N PHE A 163 -5.50 -12.54 0.80
CA PHE A 163 -4.85 -13.64 1.53
C PHE A 163 -5.04 -13.59 3.05
N ARG A 164 -5.77 -12.59 3.55
CA ARG A 164 -6.01 -12.37 4.99
C ARG A 164 -7.38 -12.81 5.45
N TRP A 165 -8.30 -13.04 4.52
CA TRP A 165 -9.58 -13.65 4.81
C TRP A 165 -9.36 -15.11 5.23
N SER A 166 -9.95 -15.48 6.37
CA SER A 166 -9.86 -16.83 6.93
C SER A 166 -11.25 -17.38 7.24
N GLY A 167 -11.43 -18.69 7.12
CA GLY A 167 -12.67 -19.39 7.45
C GLY A 167 -13.53 -19.73 6.22
N ASP A 168 -14.68 -20.35 6.47
CA ASP A 168 -15.56 -20.89 5.42
C ASP A 168 -16.43 -19.83 4.73
N ALA A 169 -16.32 -18.56 5.15
CA ALA A 169 -17.16 -17.46 4.69
C ALA A 169 -16.81 -16.93 3.28
N GLY A 170 -15.87 -17.57 2.57
CA GLY A 170 -15.44 -17.18 1.23
C GLY A 170 -14.35 -16.10 1.24
N ASN A 171 -14.19 -15.41 0.09
CA ASN A 171 -13.17 -14.38 -0.10
C ASN A 171 -13.84 -13.08 -0.56
N PRO A 172 -14.12 -12.14 0.36
CA PRO A 172 -14.78 -10.89 0.02
C PRO A 172 -14.03 -10.04 -1.02
N THR A 173 -12.70 -10.13 -1.09
CA THR A 173 -11.93 -9.45 -2.14
C THR A 173 -12.26 -10.03 -3.52
N LEU A 174 -12.38 -11.35 -3.65
CA LEU A 174 -12.78 -12.00 -4.90
C LEU A 174 -14.21 -11.62 -5.29
N ASP A 175 -15.13 -11.60 -4.33
CA ASP A 175 -16.53 -11.24 -4.57
C ASP A 175 -16.67 -9.80 -5.10
N LEU A 176 -15.90 -8.86 -4.52
CA LEU A 176 -15.80 -7.49 -5.04
C LEU A 176 -15.28 -7.46 -6.48
N MET A 177 -14.21 -8.18 -6.79
CA MET A 177 -13.65 -8.23 -8.16
C MET A 177 -14.67 -8.78 -9.17
N ILE A 178 -15.40 -9.84 -8.81
CA ILE A 178 -16.46 -10.39 -9.67
C ILE A 178 -17.55 -9.34 -9.90
N GLY A 179 -18.03 -8.67 -8.86
CA GLY A 179 -19.06 -7.63 -8.99
C GLY A 179 -18.61 -6.38 -9.76
N LEU A 180 -17.33 -6.02 -9.70
CA LEU A 180 -16.76 -4.90 -10.46
C LEU A 180 -16.50 -5.23 -11.93
N LYS A 181 -16.30 -6.51 -12.27
CA LYS A 181 -16.15 -6.97 -13.66
C LYS A 181 -17.37 -6.62 -14.48
N GLU A 182 -18.56 -6.86 -13.92
CA GLU A 182 -19.84 -6.61 -14.59
C GLU A 182 -20.07 -5.10 -14.86
N GLY A 183 -19.49 -4.24 -14.02
CA GLY A 183 -19.55 -2.79 -14.17
C GLY A 183 -18.43 -2.17 -15.02
N GLY A 184 -17.48 -2.97 -15.53
CA GLY A 184 -16.34 -2.46 -16.30
C GLY A 184 -15.32 -1.67 -15.48
N LEU A 185 -15.36 -1.75 -14.15
CA LEU A 185 -14.51 -0.94 -13.25
C LEU A 185 -13.22 -1.67 -12.82
N LEU A 186 -13.01 -2.92 -13.25
CA LEU A 186 -11.82 -3.69 -12.91
C LEU A 186 -10.50 -3.03 -13.35
N GLY A 187 -10.52 -2.18 -14.39
CA GLY A 187 -9.34 -1.45 -14.83
C GLY A 187 -8.81 -0.42 -13.83
N LEU A 188 -9.56 -0.13 -12.76
CA LEU A 188 -9.18 0.77 -11.68
C LEU A 188 -8.81 0.03 -10.39
N VAL A 189 -8.72 -1.31 -10.42
CA VAL A 189 -8.35 -2.13 -9.27
C VAL A 189 -6.91 -2.60 -9.42
N MET A 190 -6.09 -2.33 -8.41
CA MET A 190 -4.74 -2.88 -8.23
C MET A 190 -4.76 -4.01 -7.21
N LEU A 191 -3.94 -5.05 -7.41
CA LEU A 191 -3.83 -6.17 -6.48
C LEU A 191 -2.51 -6.12 -5.73
N GLY A 192 -2.59 -6.02 -4.41
CA GLY A 192 -1.48 -6.12 -3.50
C GLY A 192 -1.57 -7.35 -2.62
N MET A 193 -0.58 -7.54 -1.75
CA MET A 193 -0.70 -8.48 -0.64
C MET A 193 -0.46 -7.83 0.72
N ASP A 194 0.12 -6.60 0.72
CA ASP A 194 0.54 -5.90 1.94
C ASP A 194 1.30 -6.86 2.89
N ALA A 195 2.35 -7.50 2.36
CA ALA A 195 3.10 -8.55 3.03
C ALA A 195 4.08 -8.00 4.09
N ALA A 196 3.55 -7.22 5.05
CA ALA A 196 4.33 -6.56 6.08
C ALA A 196 4.83 -7.51 7.19
N LEU A 197 4.22 -8.70 7.35
CA LEU A 197 4.52 -9.65 8.42
C LEU A 197 5.43 -10.79 7.94
N VAL A 198 6.44 -11.12 8.73
CA VAL A 198 7.24 -12.34 8.57
C VAL A 198 6.43 -13.52 9.10
N LEU A 199 5.49 -14.02 8.30
CA LEU A 199 4.73 -15.23 8.61
C LEU A 199 5.27 -16.39 7.76
N GLU A 200 6.16 -17.20 8.33
CA GLU A 200 6.58 -18.51 7.78
C GLU A 200 5.39 -19.43 7.43
N LYS A 201 4.19 -19.13 7.97
CA LYS A 201 2.98 -19.95 7.81
C LYS A 201 2.10 -19.60 6.61
N LEU A 202 2.16 -18.38 6.05
CA LEU A 202 1.29 -18.01 4.92
C LEU A 202 1.88 -18.37 3.56
N PHE A 203 3.21 -18.42 3.45
CA PHE A 203 3.91 -18.49 2.17
C PHE A 203 4.41 -19.88 1.76
N ARG A 204 3.79 -20.96 2.26
CA ARG A 204 4.02 -22.30 1.68
C ARG A 204 3.36 -22.39 0.28
N GLY A 205 3.97 -21.72 -0.71
CA GLY A 205 3.68 -21.91 -2.14
C GLY A 205 3.13 -20.73 -2.93
N ALA A 206 2.93 -19.55 -2.33
CA ALA A 206 2.54 -18.33 -3.06
C ALA A 206 3.61 -17.25 -2.86
N GLY A 207 4.27 -16.85 -3.95
CA GLY A 207 5.34 -15.84 -3.93
C GLY A 207 4.82 -14.42 -3.64
N LEU A 208 5.75 -13.56 -3.22
CA LEU A 208 5.50 -12.16 -2.90
C LEU A 208 5.36 -11.33 -4.21
N ALA A 209 4.16 -10.90 -4.57
CA ALA A 209 3.87 -10.05 -5.71
C ALA A 209 2.86 -8.91 -5.40
N VAL A 210 3.25 -7.65 -5.61
CA VAL A 210 2.29 -6.56 -5.87
C VAL A 210 2.13 -6.49 -7.39
N PHE A 211 0.91 -6.62 -7.90
CA PHE A 211 0.62 -6.52 -9.32
C PHE A 211 0.17 -5.08 -9.63
N ALA A 212 0.93 -4.40 -10.47
CA ALA A 212 0.54 -3.15 -11.13
C ALA A 212 0.28 -3.42 -12.62
#